data_AF-A0A564Z6M6-F1
#
_entry.id   AF-A0A564Z6M6-F1
#
_cell.length_a   1.000
_cell.length_b   1.000
_cell.length_c   1.000
_cell.angle_alpha   90.00
_cell.angle_beta   90.00
_cell.angle_gamma   90.00
#
_symmetry.space_group_name_H-M   'P 1'
#
loop_
_entity.id
_entity.type
_entity.pdbx_description
1 polymer ?
#
loop_
_entity_poly.entity_id
_entity_poly.type
_entity_poly.pdbx_seq_one_letter_code
_entity_poly.pdbx_strand_id
1 'polypeptide(L)' 'MPKLANDSKSKEVVCRETGRLDGKLIIVGDANTGIGEETVAELGLRGTPVVIACRNVEKAGAAESNISASYREN' A
#
# COMPACT_ATOMS: atom_id res chain seq x y z
N MET A 1 38.89 9.60 -21.69
CA MET A 1 38.29 8.34 -21.22
C MET A 1 37.23 8.66 -20.17
N PRO A 2 35.93 8.64 -20.51
CA PRO A 2 34.87 8.82 -19.53
C PRO A 2 34.68 7.51 -18.76
N LYS A 3 34.66 7.60 -17.44
CA LYS A 3 34.37 6.48 -16.54
C LYS A 3 32.87 6.18 -16.60
N LEU A 4 32.53 4.90 -16.80
CA LEU A 4 31.19 4.36 -16.62
C LEU A 4 30.82 4.50 -15.14
N ALA A 5 29.89 5.41 -14.84
CA ALA A 5 29.25 5.50 -13.55
C ALA A 5 28.07 4.51 -13.51
N ASN A 6 28.00 3.73 -12.45
CA ASN A 6 27.02 2.69 -12.23
C ASN A 6 25.64 3.34 -12.02
N ASP A 7 24.79 3.35 -13.05
CA ASP A 7 23.40 3.82 -12.98
C ASP A 7 22.53 2.80 -12.23
N SER A 8 22.71 2.70 -10.92
CA SER A 8 21.79 2.04 -9.99
C SER A 8 20.67 3.01 -9.60
N LYS A 9 19.96 3.56 -10.59
CA LYS A 9 18.78 4.40 -10.33
C LYS A 9 17.65 3.53 -9.79
N SER A 10 17.32 3.69 -8.53
CA SER A 10 16.01 3.32 -7.98
C SER A 10 14.93 4.01 -8.84
N LYS A 11 14.18 3.24 -9.64
CA LYS A 11 12.98 3.77 -10.29
C LYS A 11 11.96 4.07 -9.20
N GLU A 12 11.74 5.34 -8.91
CA GLU A 12 10.60 5.76 -8.10
C GLU A 12 9.32 5.44 -8.89
N VAL A 13 8.52 4.50 -8.36
CA VAL A 13 7.24 4.11 -8.96
C VAL A 13 6.14 4.78 -8.16
N VAL A 14 5.54 5.82 -8.75
CA VAL A 14 4.43 6.56 -8.15
C VAL A 14 3.08 6.07 -8.70
N CYS A 15 2.08 6.01 -7.83
CA CYS A 15 0.70 5.70 -8.23
C CYS A 15 0.16 6.84 -9.12
N ARG A 16 -0.17 6.53 -10.37
CA ARG A 16 -0.62 7.54 -11.35
C ARG A 16 -2.08 7.93 -11.19
N GLU A 17 -2.87 7.02 -10.63
CA GLU A 17 -4.24 7.32 -10.23
C GLU A 17 -4.13 7.88 -8.81
N THR A 18 -4.36 9.18 -8.60
CA THR A 18 -4.36 9.83 -7.28
C THR A 18 -5.77 10.23 -6.83
N GLY A 19 -6.77 9.95 -7.66
CA GLY A 19 -8.17 10.25 -7.38
C GLY A 19 -8.78 9.34 -6.31
N ARG A 20 -9.96 9.76 -5.86
CA ARG A 20 -10.86 8.97 -5.03
C ARG A 20 -11.29 7.69 -5.75
N LEU A 21 -11.46 6.61 -5.00
CA LEU A 21 -11.84 5.29 -5.51
C LEU A 21 -13.22 4.85 -5.00
N ASP A 22 -14.07 5.81 -4.63
CA ASP A 22 -15.40 5.57 -4.10
C ASP A 22 -16.22 4.62 -5.00
N GLY A 23 -16.98 3.72 -4.39
CA GLY A 23 -17.85 2.76 -5.09
C GLY A 23 -17.13 1.54 -5.70
N LYS A 24 -15.82 1.39 -5.45
CA LYS A 24 -15.05 0.20 -5.83
C LYS A 24 -14.80 -0.69 -4.61
N LEU A 25 -14.41 -1.94 -4.86
CA LEU A 25 -13.92 -2.87 -3.85
C LEU A 25 -12.56 -3.38 -4.32
N ILE A 26 -11.54 -3.22 -3.48
CA ILE A 26 -10.17 -3.62 -3.83
C ILE A 26 -9.75 -4.82 -2.99
N ILE A 27 -9.11 -5.79 -3.64
CA ILE A 27 -8.52 -6.96 -2.98
C ILE A 27 -7.02 -6.86 -3.14
N VAL A 28 -6.30 -6.87 -2.02
CA VAL A 28 -4.83 -6.85 -2.01
C VAL A 28 -4.32 -8.15 -1.41
N GLY A 29 -3.47 -8.84 -2.16
CA GLY A 29 -2.78 -10.05 -1.70
C GLY A 29 -1.51 -9.71 -0.92
N ASP A 30 -1.26 -10.46 0.15
CA ASP A 30 -0.04 -10.36 0.97
C ASP A 30 0.26 -8.95 1.51
N ALA A 31 -0.77 -8.25 1.98
CA ALA A 31 -0.66 -6.92 2.58
C ALA A 31 -0.44 -6.91 4.10
N ASN A 32 0.27 -7.93 4.61
CA ASN A 32 0.51 -8.05 6.05
C ASN A 32 1.59 -7.10 6.56
N THR A 33 2.50 -6.65 5.69
CA THR A 33 3.66 -5.82 6.04
C THR A 33 4.18 -5.03 4.84
N GLY A 34 4.91 -3.94 5.09
CA GLY A 34 5.72 -3.25 4.08
C GLY A 34 4.88 -2.64 2.96
N ILE A 35 5.28 -2.84 1.70
CA ILE A 35 4.62 -2.20 0.53
C ILE A 35 3.13 -2.53 0.49
N GLY A 36 2.75 -3.77 0.83
CA GLY A 36 1.34 -4.16 0.80
C GLY A 36 0.51 -3.45 1.87
N GLU A 37 1.04 -3.30 3.09
CA GLU A 37 0.38 -2.58 4.19
C GLU A 37 0.18 -1.10 3.84
N GLU A 38 1.24 -0.45 3.34
CA GLU A 38 1.19 0.95 2.91
C GLU A 38 0.26 1.16 1.72
N THR A 39 0.21 0.20 0.80
CA THR A 39 -0.74 0.21 -0.32
C THR A 39 -2.18 0.14 0.20
N VAL A 40 -2.48 -0.73 1.16
CA VAL A 40 -3.84 -0.82 1.72
C VAL A 40 -4.22 0.45 2.48
N ALA A 41 -3.30 1.04 3.24
CA ALA A 41 -3.53 2.31 3.92
C ALA A 41 -3.89 3.43 2.94
N GLU A 42 -3.06 3.63 1.91
CA GLU A 42 -3.28 4.64 0.87
C GLU A 42 -4.58 4.40 0.08
N LEU A 43 -4.90 3.14 -0.23
CA LEU A 43 -6.17 2.78 -0.88
C LEU A 43 -7.37 3.07 0.02
N GLY A 44 -7.28 2.79 1.32
CA GLY A 44 -8.31 3.13 2.30
C GLY A 44 -8.57 4.63 2.38
N LEU A 45 -7.50 5.45 2.39
CA LEU A 45 -7.58 6.93 2.38
C LEU A 45 -8.36 7.47 1.18
N ARG A 46 -8.40 6.73 0.07
CA ARG A 46 -9.12 7.13 -1.15
C ARG A 46 -10.62 6.82 -1.12
N GLY A 47 -11.14 6.32 0.00
CA GLY A 47 -12.58 6.15 0.25
C GLY A 47 -13.17 4.84 -0.27
N THR A 48 -12.32 3.84 -0.56
CA THR A 48 -12.77 2.51 -0.98
C THR A 48 -12.57 1.48 0.12
N PRO A 49 -13.51 0.53 0.30
CA PRO A 49 -13.23 -0.67 1.09
C PRO A 49 -12.10 -1.48 0.45
N VAL A 50 -11.20 -1.99 1.31
CA VAL A 50 -10.08 -2.84 0.91
C VAL A 50 -10.14 -4.15 1.69
N VAL A 51 -10.00 -5.26 0.99
CA VAL A 51 -9.96 -6.61 1.56
C VAL A 51 -8.54 -7.14 1.47
N ILE A 52 -7.98 -7.53 2.61
CA ILE A 52 -6.64 -8.12 2.69
C ILE A 52 -6.75 -9.64 2.52
N ALA A 53 -6.32 -10.14 1.37
CA ALA A 53 -6.20 -11.57 1.11
C ALA A 53 -4.85 -12.07 1.64
N CYS A 54 -4.88 -12.77 2.77
CA CYS A 54 -3.69 -13.20 3.50
C CYS A 54 -3.81 -14.66 3.94
N ARG A 55 -2.66 -15.31 4.15
CA ARG A 55 -2.59 -16.69 4.69
C ARG A 55 -2.63 -16.74 6.21
N ASN A 56 -2.16 -15.68 6.87
CA ASN A 56 -2.07 -15.59 8.33
C ASN A 56 -2.92 -14.39 8.80
N VAL A 57 -4.06 -14.71 9.40
CA VAL A 57 -5.03 -13.74 9.90
C VAL A 57 -4.56 -12.95 11.13
N GLU A 58 -3.68 -13.52 11.96
CA GLU A 58 -3.16 -12.83 13.14
C GLU A 58 -2.27 -11.65 12.73
N LYS A 59 -1.39 -11.87 11.75
CA LYS A 59 -0.57 -10.79 11.17
C LYS A 59 -1.40 -9.77 10.43
N ALA A 60 -2.46 -10.23 9.74
CA ALA A 60 -3.36 -9.32 9.04
C ALA A 60 -4.14 -8.42 10.01
N GLY A 61 -4.53 -8.92 11.18
CA GLY A 61 -5.17 -8.11 12.23
C GLY A 61 -4.23 -7.03 12.77
N ALA A 62 -2.94 -7.33 12.94
CA ALA A 62 -1.95 -6.31 13.33
C ALA A 62 -1.80 -5.22 12.26
N ALA A 63 -1.74 -5.61 10.98
CA ALA A 63 -1.70 -4.67 9.87
C ALA A 63 -2.97 -3.80 9.81
N GLU A 64 -4.15 -4.40 10.02
CA GLU A 64 -5.43 -3.67 10.05
C GLU A 64 -5.48 -2.64 11.20
N SER A 65 -4.95 -2.98 12.37
CA SER A 65 -4.83 -2.03 13.47
C SER A 65 -3.88 -0.86 13.15
N ASN A 66 -2.77 -1.12 12.45
CA ASN A 66 -1.86 -0.06 12.02
C ASN A 66 -2.51 0.85 10.97
N ILE A 67 -3.14 0.25 9.95
CA ILE A 67 -3.81 0.96 8.86
C ILE A 67 -4.95 1.83 9.39
N SER A 68 -5.75 1.31 10.33
CA SER A 68 -6.84 2.05 10.95
C SER A 68 -6.37 3.15 11.89
N ALA A 69 -5.23 2.97 12.58
CA ALA A 69 -4.60 4.04 13.36
C ALA A 69 -4.16 5.20 12.45
N SER A 70 -3.49 4.90 11.34
CA SER A 70 -3.08 5.92 10.36
C SER A 70 -4.28 6.65 9.71
N TYR A 71 -5.44 5.99 9.61
CA TYR A 71 -6.67 6.60 9.07
C TYR A 71 -7.31 7.62 10.02
N ARG A 72 -7.15 7.48 11.34
CA ARG A 72 -7.84 8.34 12.33
C ARG A 72 -7.09 9.63 12.65
N GLU A 73 -5.80 9.71 12.33
CA GLU A 73 -4.97 10.90 12.54
C GLU A 73 -4.96 11.87 11.34
N ASN A 74 -5.64 11.55 10.23
CA ASN A 74 -5.78 12.40 9.04
C ASN A 74 -7.25 12.79 8.80
#